data_AF-A0A2H4I6W6-F1
#
_entry.id   AF-A0A2H4I6W6-F1
#
_cell.length_a   1.000
_cell.length_b   1.000
_cell.length_c   1.000
_cell.angle_alpha   90.00
_cell.angle_beta   90.00
_cell.angle_gamma   90.00
#
_symmetry.space_group_name_H-M   'P 1'
#
loop_
_entity.id
_entity.type
_entity.pdbx_description
1 polymer ?
#
loop_
_entity_poly.entity_id
_entity_poly.type
_entity_poly.pdbx_seq_one_letter_code
_entity_poly.pdbx_strand_id
1 'polypeptide(L)'
;MLAGKLQRFSGGDMKIKKRSGEQRFETLSNKSFWLKFLIFFGYLFHDIFSRIKNGQDFREYGLTLYCGRQGAGKTMAMTEYLERMRKKYPKAIICTNFGYVHQTLPMTDWKQIFTVRNGLDGVIFAIDEIQNEYNSASWKNFPEGLLAEITQQRKQRIKIVGTSQVFTRVVKQLREQTFEVVDCRTLAGRWTFTKAFDAEEYNAVCDRPEVKMKLRRLWRKNFVQTKRLRELYDSYAKIEQMTKELES
;
A
#
# COMPACT_ATOMS: atom_id res chain seq x y z
N MET A 1 41.23 -81.33 26.16
CA MET A 1 40.27 -82.28 25.55
C MET A 1 39.10 -81.49 25.00
N LEU A 2 38.85 -81.60 23.69
CA LEU A 2 37.61 -81.29 22.92
C LEU A 2 37.01 -79.89 23.06
N ALA A 3 36.44 -79.20 22.07
CA ALA A 3 36.21 -79.29 20.63
C ALA A 3 35.47 -77.95 20.32
N GLY A 4 35.38 -77.33 19.14
CA GLY A 4 35.75 -77.64 17.78
C GLY A 4 35.41 -76.42 16.92
N LYS A 5 36.15 -76.26 15.81
CA LYS A 5 35.88 -75.33 14.70
C LYS A 5 34.64 -75.78 13.91
N LEU A 6 33.73 -74.87 13.55
CA LEU A 6 32.89 -74.91 12.33
C LEU A 6 32.28 -73.49 12.14
N GLN A 7 32.67 -72.71 11.11
CA GLN A 7 32.07 -72.63 9.75
C GLN A 7 30.65 -72.01 9.75
N ARG A 8 30.17 -71.14 8.85
CA ARG A 8 30.64 -70.44 7.64
C ARG A 8 29.45 -69.57 7.14
N PHE A 9 29.71 -68.58 6.29
CA PHE A 9 28.84 -67.98 5.26
C PHE A 9 27.81 -66.85 5.55
N SER A 10 28.07 -65.72 4.84
CA SER A 10 27.17 -65.00 3.91
C SER A 10 25.99 -64.19 4.46
N GLY A 11 26.02 -62.87 4.22
CA GLY A 11 24.81 -62.05 4.28
C GLY A 11 25.00 -60.56 4.01
N GLY A 12 25.08 -60.18 2.74
CA GLY A 12 24.38 -59.00 2.22
C GLY A 12 25.02 -57.62 2.41
N ASP A 13 25.55 -57.09 1.31
CA ASP A 13 25.65 -55.66 1.02
C ASP A 13 24.31 -54.94 1.29
N MET A 14 24.18 -54.26 2.43
CA MET A 14 23.08 -53.32 2.63
C MET A 14 23.55 -51.92 2.21
N LYS A 15 23.52 -51.69 0.88
CA LYS A 15 23.57 -50.34 0.30
C LYS A 15 22.41 -49.52 0.86
N ILE A 16 22.69 -48.69 1.87
CA ILE A 16 21.75 -47.64 2.29
C ILE A 16 21.66 -46.64 1.13
N LYS A 17 20.59 -46.76 0.36
CA LYS A 17 20.16 -45.86 -0.71
C LYS A 17 19.93 -44.48 -0.07
N LYS A 18 20.88 -43.55 -0.21
CA LYS A 18 20.69 -42.15 0.20
C LYS A 18 19.49 -41.58 -0.57
N ARG A 19 18.46 -41.17 0.17
CA ARG A 19 17.29 -40.47 -0.36
C ARG A 19 17.75 -39.17 -1.03
N SER A 20 17.53 -39.08 -2.33
CA SER A 20 17.63 -37.84 -3.10
C SER A 20 16.53 -36.89 -2.63
N GLY A 21 16.89 -35.77 -1.99
CA GLY A 21 15.88 -34.77 -1.65
C GLY A 21 16.21 -33.75 -0.57
N GLU A 22 17.36 -33.80 0.10
CA GLU A 22 17.77 -32.68 0.96
C GLU A 22 18.27 -31.54 0.08
N GLN A 23 17.40 -30.56 -0.18
CA GLN A 23 17.81 -29.23 -0.64
C GLN A 23 18.78 -28.67 0.41
N ARG A 24 20.08 -28.78 0.15
CA ARG A 24 21.12 -28.20 1.02
C ARG A 24 20.83 -26.71 1.15
N PHE A 25 20.58 -26.26 2.38
CA PHE A 25 20.49 -24.84 2.71
C PHE A 25 21.83 -24.20 2.36
N GLU A 26 21.89 -23.52 1.22
CA GLU A 26 23.13 -22.93 0.74
C GLU A 26 23.37 -21.61 1.47
N THR A 27 24.40 -21.55 2.32
CA THR A 27 24.76 -20.34 3.08
C THR A 27 25.34 -19.28 2.15
N LEU A 28 24.46 -18.48 1.55
CA LEU A 28 24.81 -17.31 0.72
C LEU A 28 25.70 -16.31 1.48
N SER A 29 25.64 -16.28 2.81
CA SER A 29 26.45 -15.40 3.67
C SER A 29 27.95 -15.62 3.51
N ASN A 30 28.40 -16.85 3.31
CA ASN A 30 29.83 -17.22 3.32
C ASN A 30 30.47 -17.19 1.93
N LYS A 31 29.71 -16.82 0.90
CA LYS A 31 30.23 -16.68 -0.47
C LYS A 31 31.04 -15.40 -0.65
N SER A 32 32.04 -15.47 -1.53
CA SER A 32 32.82 -14.31 -1.97
C SER A 32 31.91 -13.23 -2.56
N PHE A 33 32.29 -11.96 -2.38
CA PHE A 33 31.54 -10.79 -2.85
C PHE A 33 31.20 -10.89 -4.35
N TRP A 34 32.16 -11.33 -5.18
CA TRP A 34 31.95 -11.50 -6.63
C TRP A 34 30.89 -12.54 -6.97
N LEU A 35 30.83 -13.65 -6.22
CA LEU A 35 29.81 -14.67 -6.44
C LEU A 35 28.42 -14.16 -6.02
N LYS A 36 28.33 -13.41 -4.92
CA LYS A 36 27.09 -12.72 -4.52
C LYS A 36 26.64 -11.70 -5.57
N PHE A 37 27.59 -10.96 -6.16
CA PHE A 37 27.33 -9.99 -7.22
C PHE A 37 26.76 -10.67 -8.47
N LEU A 38 27.40 -11.75 -8.97
CA LEU A 38 26.89 -12.50 -10.12
C LEU A 38 25.52 -13.12 -9.88
N ILE A 39 25.30 -13.69 -8.68
CA ILE A 39 24.00 -14.23 -8.28
C ILE A 39 22.95 -13.10 -8.24
N PHE A 40 23.28 -11.94 -7.66
CA PHE A 40 22.39 -10.79 -7.63
C PHE A 40 21.95 -10.35 -9.03
N PHE A 41 22.89 -10.19 -9.97
CA PHE A 41 22.54 -9.82 -11.34
C PHE A 41 21.73 -10.91 -12.05
N GLY A 42 22.08 -12.19 -11.88
CA GLY A 42 21.31 -13.30 -12.45
C GLY A 42 19.84 -13.27 -12.02
N TYR A 43 19.57 -13.10 -10.72
CA TYR A 43 18.20 -13.00 -10.21
C TYR A 43 17.54 -11.66 -10.57
N LEU A 44 18.29 -10.55 -10.63
CA LEU A 44 17.77 -9.26 -11.08
C LEU A 44 17.26 -9.34 -12.53
N PHE A 45 18.03 -9.98 -13.42
CA PHE A 45 17.62 -10.20 -14.81
C PHE A 45 16.44 -11.16 -14.92
N HIS A 46 16.43 -12.25 -14.14
CA HIS A 46 15.29 -13.17 -14.08
C HIS A 46 14.00 -12.46 -13.65
N ASP A 47 14.07 -11.61 -12.62
CA ASP A 47 12.94 -10.80 -12.16
C ASP A 47 12.48 -9.81 -13.24
N ILE A 48 13.42 -9.13 -13.91
CA ILE A 48 13.10 -8.20 -15.01
C ILE A 48 12.40 -8.94 -16.16
N PHE A 49 12.92 -10.08 -16.60
CA PHE A 49 12.35 -10.85 -17.70
C PHE A 49 10.96 -11.41 -17.36
N SER A 50 10.79 -11.93 -16.15
CA SER A 50 9.50 -12.42 -15.65
C SER A 50 8.44 -11.31 -15.61
N ARG A 51 8.84 -10.07 -15.28
CA ARG A 51 7.94 -8.89 -15.28
C ARG A 51 7.52 -8.47 -16.68
N ILE A 52 8.40 -8.57 -17.67
CA ILE A 52 8.08 -8.23 -19.05
C ILE A 52 7.10 -9.25 -19.64
N LYS A 53 7.29 -10.54 -19.32
CA LYS A 53 6.47 -11.63 -19.86
C LYS A 53 5.07 -11.72 -19.23
N ASN A 54 4.93 -11.42 -17.94
CA ASN A 54 3.68 -11.65 -17.19
C ASN A 54 2.81 -10.39 -17.00
N GLY A 55 3.28 -9.22 -17.43
CA GLY A 55 2.56 -7.94 -17.29
C GLY A 55 2.93 -7.15 -16.01
N GLN A 56 2.42 -5.91 -15.91
CA GLN A 56 2.65 -5.05 -14.75
C GLN A 56 1.71 -5.42 -13.59
N ASP A 57 2.23 -6.25 -12.69
CA ASP A 57 1.66 -6.47 -11.36
C ASP A 57 1.38 -5.16 -10.62
N PHE A 58 0.29 -5.12 -9.86
CA PHE A 58 0.00 -4.01 -8.96
C PHE A 58 1.03 -3.96 -7.82
N ARG A 59 1.70 -2.82 -7.68
CA ARG A 59 2.81 -2.63 -6.73
C ARG A 59 2.57 -1.52 -5.72
N GLU A 60 1.45 -0.83 -5.81
CA GLU A 60 1.14 0.22 -4.84
C GLU A 60 0.71 -0.45 -3.53
N TYR A 61 1.14 0.10 -2.41
CA TYR A 61 0.73 -0.36 -1.08
C TYR A 61 0.86 0.77 -0.07
N GLY A 62 0.44 0.52 1.17
CA GLY A 62 0.59 1.47 2.26
C GLY A 62 -0.52 2.52 2.26
N LEU A 63 -0.63 3.23 3.37
CA LEU A 63 -1.51 4.38 3.51
C LEU A 63 -0.78 5.68 3.14
N THR A 64 -1.38 6.47 2.25
CA THR A 64 -0.93 7.83 1.92
C THR A 64 -2.02 8.84 2.22
N LEU A 65 -1.71 9.89 2.98
CA LEU A 65 -2.67 10.92 3.36
C LEU A 65 -2.35 12.27 2.71
N TYR A 66 -3.31 12.81 1.96
CA TYR A 66 -3.26 14.13 1.35
C TYR A 66 -3.79 15.18 2.34
N CYS A 67 -2.88 16.01 2.85
CA CYS A 67 -3.13 16.99 3.91
C CYS A 67 -3.08 18.43 3.40
N GLY A 68 -3.78 19.35 4.08
CA GLY A 68 -3.88 20.76 3.70
C GLY A 68 -5.21 21.39 4.11
N ARG A 69 -5.21 22.72 4.28
CA ARG A 69 -6.42 23.48 4.64
C ARG A 69 -7.55 23.27 3.62
N GLN A 70 -8.78 23.61 4.02
CA GLN A 70 -9.90 23.61 3.08
C GLN A 70 -9.57 24.45 1.84
N GLY A 71 -9.93 23.95 0.65
CA GLY A 71 -9.57 24.59 -0.62
C GLY A 71 -8.12 24.37 -1.08
N ALA A 72 -7.27 23.66 -0.32
CA ALA A 72 -5.88 23.39 -0.72
C ALA A 72 -5.74 22.40 -1.89
N GLY A 73 -6.82 21.76 -2.32
CA GLY A 73 -6.86 20.84 -3.46
C GLY A 73 -6.48 19.39 -3.14
N LYS A 74 -6.69 18.93 -1.90
CA LYS A 74 -6.41 17.55 -1.46
C LYS A 74 -7.19 16.51 -2.25
N THR A 75 -8.52 16.68 -2.34
CA THR A 75 -9.42 15.77 -3.09
C THR A 75 -9.09 15.80 -4.58
N MET A 76 -8.73 16.97 -5.13
CA MET A 76 -8.24 17.09 -6.50
C MET A 76 -6.93 16.34 -6.72
N ALA A 77 -5.98 16.43 -5.79
CA ALA A 77 -4.70 15.71 -5.85
C ALA A 77 -4.87 14.20 -5.72
N MET A 78 -5.77 13.76 -4.84
CA MET A 78 -6.14 12.36 -4.72
C MET A 78 -6.84 11.85 -5.99
N THR A 79 -7.76 12.62 -6.57
CA THR A 79 -8.44 12.27 -7.83
C THR A 79 -7.46 12.20 -9.01
N GLU A 80 -6.51 13.13 -9.09
CA GLU A 80 -5.41 13.08 -10.06
C GLU A 80 -4.59 11.80 -9.91
N TYR A 81 -4.25 11.44 -8.67
CA TYR A 81 -3.56 10.20 -8.37
C TYR A 81 -4.36 8.98 -8.84
N LEU A 82 -5.67 8.93 -8.58
CA LEU A 82 -6.55 7.84 -9.03
C LEU A 82 -6.58 7.72 -10.55
N GLU A 83 -6.66 8.82 -11.28
CA GLU A 83 -6.62 8.79 -12.75
C GLU A 83 -5.29 8.26 -13.28
N ARG A 84 -4.17 8.65 -12.67
CA ARG A 84 -2.86 8.10 -13.05
C ARG A 84 -2.78 6.61 -12.74
N MET A 85 -3.29 6.18 -11.58
CA MET A 85 -3.27 4.77 -11.20
C MET A 85 -4.19 3.92 -12.06
N ARG A 86 -5.39 4.41 -12.42
CA ARG A 86 -6.29 3.72 -13.34
C ARG A 86 -5.67 3.51 -14.72
N LYS A 87 -4.91 4.49 -15.23
CA LYS A 87 -4.18 4.35 -16.50
C LYS A 87 -2.99 3.40 -16.39
N LYS A 88 -2.29 3.41 -15.25
CA LYS A 88 -1.12 2.56 -15.00
C LYS A 88 -1.52 1.10 -14.72
N TYR A 89 -2.62 0.89 -14.01
CA TYR A 89 -3.15 -0.41 -13.59
C TYR A 89 -4.64 -0.49 -13.95
N PRO A 90 -4.98 -0.70 -15.24
CA PRO A 90 -6.37 -0.67 -15.71
C PRO A 90 -7.26 -1.77 -15.14
N LYS A 91 -6.66 -2.83 -14.56
CA LYS A 91 -7.37 -3.93 -13.91
C LYS A 91 -7.55 -3.74 -12.40
N ALA A 92 -6.95 -2.69 -11.81
CA ALA A 92 -7.07 -2.45 -10.39
C ALA A 92 -8.50 -2.04 -10.03
N ILE A 93 -9.01 -2.59 -8.93
CA ILE A 93 -10.29 -2.18 -8.37
C ILE A 93 -10.09 -0.85 -7.63
N ILE A 94 -10.93 0.14 -7.92
CA ILE A 94 -10.92 1.44 -7.22
C ILE A 94 -12.22 1.59 -6.43
N CYS A 95 -12.11 1.71 -5.12
CA CYS A 95 -13.24 1.89 -4.19
C CYS A 95 -13.21 3.31 -3.60
N THR A 96 -14.29 4.08 -3.68
CA THR A 96 -14.31 5.46 -3.13
C THR A 96 -15.60 5.83 -2.40
N ASN A 97 -15.52 6.70 -1.40
CA ASN A 97 -16.66 7.21 -0.62
C ASN A 97 -17.19 8.57 -1.12
N PHE A 98 -16.62 9.13 -2.20
CA PHE A 98 -16.89 10.51 -2.63
C PHE A 98 -17.35 10.60 -4.10
N GLY A 99 -17.75 9.47 -4.67
CA GLY A 99 -18.34 9.44 -6.01
C GLY A 99 -17.35 9.76 -7.12
N TYR A 100 -16.16 9.16 -7.08
CA TYR A 100 -15.22 9.22 -8.21
C TYR A 100 -15.84 8.52 -9.44
N VAL A 101 -15.92 9.23 -10.57
CA VAL A 101 -16.63 8.80 -11.79
C VAL A 101 -16.14 7.46 -12.34
N HIS A 102 -14.85 7.15 -12.18
CA HIS A 102 -14.28 5.88 -12.65
C HIS A 102 -14.03 4.88 -11.51
N GLN A 103 -14.74 4.99 -10.39
CA GLN A 103 -14.69 3.97 -9.34
C GLN A 103 -15.26 2.64 -9.87
N THR A 104 -14.70 1.53 -9.43
CA THR A 104 -15.22 0.19 -9.72
C THR A 104 -16.42 -0.13 -8.82
N LEU A 105 -16.36 0.30 -7.56
CA LEU A 105 -17.46 0.17 -6.61
C LEU A 105 -17.46 1.33 -5.59
N PRO A 106 -18.63 1.72 -5.08
CA PRO A 106 -18.72 2.66 -3.97
C PRO A 106 -18.20 2.02 -2.68
N MET A 107 -17.56 2.83 -1.84
CA MET A 107 -17.21 2.48 -0.48
C MET A 107 -18.35 2.92 0.45
N THR A 108 -19.10 1.95 0.96
CA THR A 108 -20.25 2.13 1.86
C THR A 108 -19.92 1.72 3.30
N ASP A 109 -18.93 0.85 3.50
CA ASP A 109 -18.50 0.37 4.83
C ASP A 109 -16.97 0.21 4.85
N TRP A 110 -16.33 0.63 5.93
CA TRP A 110 -14.89 0.41 6.17
C TRP A 110 -14.50 -1.08 6.14
N LYS A 111 -15.43 -2.00 6.46
CA LYS A 111 -15.20 -3.45 6.36
C LYS A 111 -14.85 -3.91 4.96
N GLN A 112 -15.18 -3.14 3.91
CA GLN A 112 -14.79 -3.44 2.53
C GLN A 112 -13.26 -3.47 2.35
N ILE A 113 -12.50 -2.79 3.22
CA ILE A 113 -11.03 -2.88 3.23
C ILE A 113 -10.56 -4.33 3.47
N PHE A 114 -11.35 -5.16 4.15
CA PHE A 114 -11.02 -6.57 4.43
C PHE A 114 -11.58 -7.55 3.42
N THR A 115 -12.73 -7.23 2.83
CA THR A 115 -13.45 -8.18 1.98
C THR A 115 -13.11 -8.02 0.50
N VAL A 116 -12.84 -6.79 0.04
CA VAL A 116 -12.56 -6.54 -1.38
C VAL A 116 -11.11 -6.90 -1.69
N ARG A 117 -10.92 -7.88 -2.58
CA ARG A 117 -9.61 -8.39 -3.00
C ARG A 117 -9.60 -8.56 -4.52
N ASN A 118 -8.44 -8.35 -5.15
CA ASN A 118 -8.27 -8.41 -6.60
C ASN A 118 -6.97 -9.12 -7.00
N GLY A 119 -6.54 -10.08 -6.19
CA GLY A 119 -5.33 -10.87 -6.42
C GLY A 119 -4.11 -10.02 -6.81
N LEU A 120 -3.56 -10.32 -7.98
CA LEU A 120 -2.36 -9.65 -8.50
C LEU A 120 -2.63 -8.25 -9.07
N ASP A 121 -3.87 -7.96 -9.46
CA ASP A 121 -4.28 -6.69 -10.08
C ASP A 121 -4.56 -5.59 -9.04
N GLY A 122 -4.68 -5.97 -7.76
CA GLY A 122 -4.67 -5.05 -6.61
C GLY A 122 -5.91 -4.17 -6.44
N VAL A 123 -5.98 -3.50 -5.29
CA VAL A 123 -7.14 -2.68 -4.88
C VAL A 123 -6.66 -1.33 -4.35
N ILE A 124 -7.33 -0.25 -4.77
CA ILE A 124 -7.13 1.11 -4.25
C ILE A 124 -8.40 1.55 -3.52
N PHE A 125 -8.28 1.84 -2.23
CA PHE A 125 -9.32 2.52 -1.45
C PHE A 125 -8.99 4.01 -1.38
N ALA A 126 -9.92 4.86 -1.79
CA ALA A 126 -9.79 6.31 -1.77
C ALA A 126 -10.87 6.95 -0.91
N ILE A 127 -10.45 7.51 0.22
CA ILE A 127 -11.35 7.97 1.27
C ILE A 127 -11.19 9.48 1.48
N ASP A 128 -12.17 10.24 1.06
CA ASP A 128 -12.16 11.69 1.21
C ASP A 128 -12.68 12.12 2.59
N GLU A 129 -11.95 13.04 3.22
CA GLU A 129 -12.10 13.50 4.60
C GLU A 129 -12.16 12.32 5.57
N ILE A 130 -11.08 11.53 5.56
CA ILE A 130 -10.97 10.22 6.18
C ILE A 130 -11.34 10.24 7.68
N GLN A 131 -11.13 11.35 8.37
CA GLN A 131 -11.52 11.48 9.78
C GLN A 131 -13.03 11.41 10.02
N ASN A 132 -13.87 11.72 9.02
CA ASN A 132 -15.33 11.71 9.17
C ASN A 132 -15.87 10.27 9.17
N GLU A 133 -15.31 9.40 8.33
CA GLU A 133 -15.64 7.96 8.28
C GLU A 133 -15.33 7.24 9.61
N TYR A 134 -14.50 7.85 10.47
CA TYR A 134 -14.07 7.25 11.73
C TYR A 134 -14.75 7.84 12.98
N ASN A 135 -15.51 8.93 12.85
CA ASN A 135 -16.15 9.59 13.99
C ASN A 135 -17.56 9.04 14.28
N SER A 136 -18.11 8.21 13.40
CA SER A 136 -19.40 7.53 13.53
C SER A 136 -19.32 6.36 14.52
N ALA A 137 -19.19 6.67 15.82
CA ALA A 137 -19.43 5.84 17.01
C ALA A 137 -18.78 4.42 17.11
N SER A 138 -18.05 3.97 16.08
CA SER A 138 -17.61 2.59 15.91
C SER A 138 -16.13 2.38 16.25
N TRP A 139 -15.50 3.38 16.90
CA TRP A 139 -14.09 3.31 17.29
C TRP A 139 -13.80 2.23 18.34
N LYS A 140 -14.77 1.92 19.21
CA LYS A 140 -14.63 0.82 20.20
C LYS A 140 -14.42 -0.55 19.55
N ASN A 141 -14.80 -0.70 18.29
CA ASN A 141 -14.70 -1.93 17.51
C ASN A 141 -13.71 -1.82 16.36
N PHE A 142 -12.75 -0.88 16.39
CA PHE A 142 -11.63 -0.93 15.44
C PHE A 142 -10.85 -2.21 15.76
N PRO A 143 -10.93 -3.27 14.94
CA PRO A 143 -10.36 -4.54 15.33
C PRO A 143 -8.85 -4.35 15.37
N GLU A 144 -8.18 -4.84 16.42
CA GLU A 144 -6.71 -4.94 16.45
C GLU A 144 -6.17 -5.59 15.17
N GLY A 145 -6.98 -6.44 14.51
CA GLY A 145 -6.73 -7.01 13.20
C GLY A 145 -6.60 -6.03 12.02
N LEU A 146 -7.16 -4.82 12.09
CA LEU A 146 -6.98 -3.79 11.04
C LEU A 146 -5.54 -3.28 11.00
N LEU A 147 -4.90 -3.09 12.16
CA LEU A 147 -3.47 -2.75 12.22
C LEU A 147 -2.61 -3.92 11.71
N ALA A 148 -2.97 -5.16 12.04
CA ALA A 148 -2.29 -6.36 11.56
C ALA A 148 -2.45 -6.56 10.03
N GLU A 149 -3.59 -6.19 9.44
CA GLU A 149 -3.83 -6.21 8.00
C GLU A 149 -3.15 -5.02 7.29
N ILE A 150 -3.18 -3.82 7.89
CA ILE A 150 -2.48 -2.64 7.38
C ILE A 150 -0.97 -2.89 7.31
N THR A 151 -0.39 -3.52 8.33
CA THR A 151 1.03 -3.94 8.30
C THR A 151 1.33 -4.99 7.23
N GLN A 152 0.33 -5.77 6.79
CA GLN A 152 0.47 -6.78 5.72
C GLN A 152 0.13 -6.27 4.31
N GLN A 153 -0.19 -4.99 4.12
CA GLN A 153 -0.62 -4.41 2.83
C GLN A 153 0.31 -4.70 1.65
N ARG A 154 1.63 -4.80 1.88
CA ARG A 154 2.60 -5.12 0.83
C ARG A 154 2.35 -6.49 0.18
N LYS A 155 1.86 -7.47 0.93
CA LYS A 155 1.56 -8.82 0.41
C LYS A 155 0.19 -8.87 -0.27
N GLN A 156 -0.75 -8.08 0.24
CA GLN A 156 -2.15 -8.07 -0.24
C GLN A 156 -2.40 -7.13 -1.42
N ARG A 157 -1.40 -6.33 -1.83
CA ARG A 157 -1.52 -5.39 -2.97
C ARG A 157 -2.68 -4.40 -2.78
N ILE A 158 -2.84 -3.93 -1.54
CA ILE A 158 -3.85 -2.95 -1.15
C ILE A 158 -3.17 -1.61 -0.95
N LYS A 159 -3.69 -0.60 -1.66
CA LYS A 159 -3.31 0.79 -1.49
C LYS A 159 -4.47 1.55 -0.84
N ILE A 160 -4.19 2.30 0.22
CA ILE A 160 -5.15 3.25 0.78
C ILE A 160 -4.64 4.66 0.54
N VAL A 161 -5.49 5.51 -0.01
CA VAL A 161 -5.26 6.95 -0.11
C VAL A 161 -6.42 7.67 0.57
N GLY A 162 -6.10 8.72 1.33
CA GLY A 162 -7.16 9.51 1.96
C GLY A 162 -6.83 10.99 2.02
N THR A 163 -7.84 11.81 2.29
CA THR A 163 -7.65 13.25 2.52
C THR A 163 -7.94 13.61 3.98
N SER A 164 -7.22 14.60 4.50
CA SER A 164 -7.52 15.18 5.81
C SER A 164 -7.13 16.66 5.86
N GLN A 165 -7.83 17.48 6.65
CA GLN A 165 -7.49 18.91 6.79
C GLN A 165 -6.11 19.13 7.42
N VAL A 166 -5.85 18.46 8.53
CA VAL A 166 -4.56 18.47 9.21
C VAL A 166 -4.28 17.04 9.65
N PHE A 167 -3.02 16.62 9.54
CA PHE A 167 -2.63 15.26 9.86
C PHE A 167 -2.99 14.88 11.30
N THR A 168 -2.86 15.81 12.25
CA THR A 168 -3.18 15.61 13.67
C THR A 168 -4.66 15.35 13.97
N ARG A 169 -5.59 15.67 13.04
CA ARG A 169 -7.02 15.31 13.17
C ARG A 169 -7.27 13.82 12.91
N VAL A 170 -6.31 13.14 12.29
CA VAL A 170 -6.38 11.70 12.08
C VAL A 170 -6.02 10.99 13.38
N VAL A 171 -6.82 9.98 13.72
CA VAL A 171 -6.60 9.11 14.87
C VAL A 171 -5.17 8.56 14.89
N LYS A 172 -4.58 8.48 16.09
CA LYS A 172 -3.15 8.17 16.28
C LYS A 172 -2.75 6.85 15.60
N GLN A 173 -3.57 5.83 15.75
CA GLN A 173 -3.37 4.50 15.16
C GLN A 173 -3.18 4.57 13.65
N LEU A 174 -4.00 5.38 12.96
CA LEU A 174 -3.92 5.49 11.51
C LEU A 174 -2.71 6.33 11.07
N ARG A 175 -2.33 7.35 11.87
CA ARG A 175 -1.10 8.10 11.65
C ARG A 175 0.14 7.23 11.74
N GLU A 176 0.21 6.36 12.74
CA GLU A 176 1.32 5.40 12.93
C GLU A 176 1.45 4.40 11.77
N GLN A 177 0.34 4.10 11.08
CA GLN A 177 0.34 3.24 9.90
C GLN A 177 0.47 3.99 8.57
N THR A 178 0.47 5.32 8.60
CA THR A 178 0.64 6.12 7.38
C THR A 178 2.10 6.00 6.95
N PHE A 179 2.34 5.79 5.65
CA PHE A 179 3.69 5.74 5.09
C PHE A 179 4.11 7.12 4.57
N GLU A 180 3.19 7.81 3.88
CA GLU A 180 3.46 9.09 3.26
C GLU A 180 2.39 10.12 3.61
N VAL A 181 2.82 11.32 3.97
CA VAL A 181 1.95 12.50 4.08
C VAL A 181 2.25 13.44 2.92
N VAL A 182 1.21 13.78 2.16
CA VAL A 182 1.28 14.66 0.98
C VAL A 182 0.68 16.02 1.31
N ASP A 183 1.53 17.01 1.49
CA ASP A 183 1.11 18.40 1.64
C ASP A 183 0.60 18.95 0.31
N CYS A 184 -0.65 19.41 0.31
CA CYS A 184 -1.33 20.01 -0.82
C CYS A 184 -1.40 21.53 -0.66
N ARG A 185 -1.16 22.26 -1.75
CA ARG A 185 -1.44 23.70 -1.86
C ARG A 185 -1.93 24.01 -3.26
N THR A 186 -2.97 24.81 -3.38
CA THR A 186 -3.49 25.25 -4.69
C THR A 186 -3.34 26.76 -4.84
N LEU A 187 -2.80 27.19 -5.97
CA LEU A 187 -2.66 28.58 -6.38
C LEU A 187 -3.77 28.95 -7.37
N ALA A 188 -4.36 30.14 -7.19
CA ALA A 188 -5.45 30.67 -8.02
C ALA A 188 -6.63 29.69 -8.21
N GLY A 189 -6.86 28.83 -7.21
CA GLY A 189 -7.87 27.77 -7.26
C GLY A 189 -7.62 26.66 -8.29
N ARG A 190 -6.61 26.75 -9.17
CA ARG A 190 -6.44 25.83 -10.32
C ARG A 190 -5.12 25.09 -10.33
N TRP A 191 -4.03 25.67 -9.86
CA TRP A 191 -2.72 25.04 -9.94
C TRP A 191 -2.35 24.39 -8.61
N THR A 192 -2.43 23.07 -8.54
CA THR A 192 -2.17 22.31 -7.32
C THR A 192 -0.73 21.83 -7.28
N PHE A 193 -0.10 21.97 -6.13
CA PHE A 193 1.24 21.52 -5.80
C PHE A 193 1.15 20.50 -4.66
N THR A 194 1.86 19.39 -4.81
CA THR A 194 1.91 18.30 -3.83
C THR A 194 3.35 18.01 -3.46
N LYS A 195 3.63 17.91 -2.16
CA LYS A 195 4.94 17.52 -1.61
C LYS A 195 4.75 16.35 -0.66
N ALA A 196 5.38 15.22 -0.95
CA ALA A 196 5.31 14.05 -0.08
C ALA A 196 6.49 14.00 0.88
N PHE A 197 6.20 13.54 2.09
CA PHE A 197 7.13 13.35 3.19
C PHE A 197 6.90 11.98 3.79
N ASP A 198 7.95 11.43 4.41
CA ASP A 198 7.80 10.29 5.28
C ASP A 198 6.88 10.65 6.44
N ALA A 199 5.89 9.80 6.73
CA ALA A 199 4.86 10.12 7.69
C ALA A 199 5.37 10.16 9.13
N GLU A 200 6.36 9.34 9.49
CA GLU A 200 6.95 9.33 10.84
C GLU A 200 7.70 10.64 11.09
N GLU A 201 8.58 11.02 10.15
CA GLU A 201 9.30 12.30 10.19
C GLU A 201 8.32 13.49 10.21
N TYR A 202 7.28 13.43 9.38
CA TYR A 202 6.25 14.47 9.31
C TYR A 202 5.48 14.59 10.62
N ASN A 203 5.11 13.47 11.25
CA ASN A 203 4.38 13.43 12.52
C ASN A 203 5.19 14.09 13.64
N ALA A 204 6.50 13.82 13.70
CA ALA A 204 7.40 14.33 14.74
C ALA A 204 7.49 15.87 14.76
N VAL A 205 7.20 16.52 13.64
CA VAL A 205 7.34 17.99 13.48
C VAL A 205 6.04 18.67 13.05
N CYS A 206 4.90 17.97 13.13
CA CYS A 206 3.64 18.47 12.59
C CYS A 206 3.16 19.78 13.25
N ASP A 207 3.52 20.00 14.52
CA ASP A 207 3.21 21.21 15.30
C ASP A 207 4.28 22.31 15.19
N ARG A 208 5.36 22.07 14.42
CA ARG A 208 6.51 22.99 14.27
C ARG A 208 6.71 23.38 12.80
N PRO A 209 6.00 24.41 12.30
CA PRO A 209 6.00 24.79 10.89
C PRO A 209 7.40 25.07 10.31
N GLU A 210 8.27 25.72 11.07
CA GLU A 210 9.64 26.09 10.68
C GLU A 210 10.54 24.87 10.44
N VAL A 211 10.34 23.80 11.23
CA VAL A 211 11.07 22.54 11.08
C VAL A 211 10.48 21.73 9.94
N LYS A 212 9.15 21.72 9.81
CA LYS A 212 8.44 21.06 8.71
C LYS A 212 8.93 21.51 7.33
N MET A 213 9.26 22.80 7.16
CA MET A 213 9.79 23.32 5.90
C MET A 213 11.15 22.72 5.49
N LYS A 214 11.91 22.18 6.45
CA LYS A 214 13.24 21.60 6.26
C LYS A 214 13.22 20.08 6.02
N LEU A 215 12.06 19.42 6.16
CA LEU A 215 11.94 17.98 5.93
C LEU A 215 12.36 17.59 4.51
N ARG A 216 13.03 16.43 4.41
CA ARG A 216 13.39 15.83 3.13
C ARG A 216 12.11 15.39 2.43
N ARG A 217 11.95 15.81 1.18
CA ARG A 217 10.81 15.44 0.36
C ARG A 217 11.07 14.09 -0.28
N LEU A 218 10.13 13.17 -0.18
CA LEU A 218 10.16 11.91 -0.94
C LEU A 218 9.96 12.18 -2.43
N TRP A 219 8.97 13.02 -2.75
CA TRP A 219 8.70 13.45 -4.12
C TRP A 219 7.91 14.77 -4.14
N ARG A 220 7.88 15.42 -5.31
CA ARG A 220 7.06 16.60 -5.58
C ARG A 220 6.38 16.46 -6.93
N LYS A 221 5.12 16.87 -7.01
CA LYS A 221 4.36 16.99 -8.25
C LYS A 221 3.56 18.29 -8.25
N ASN A 222 3.11 18.69 -9.43
CA ASN A 222 2.14 19.76 -9.59
C ASN A 222 1.33 19.50 -10.85
N PHE A 223 0.10 20.00 -10.88
CA PHE A 223 -0.80 19.85 -12.02
C PHE A 223 -1.84 20.97 -12.03
N VAL A 224 -2.40 21.22 -13.21
CA VAL A 224 -3.51 22.16 -13.39
C VAL A 224 -4.83 21.38 -13.31
N GLN A 225 -5.76 21.87 -12.50
CA GLN A 225 -7.11 21.37 -12.38
C GLN A 225 -7.92 21.73 -13.62
N THR A 226 -7.81 20.89 -14.64
CA THR A 226 -8.64 20.99 -15.85
C THR A 226 -10.11 20.79 -15.53
N LYS A 227 -11.00 21.28 -16.41
CA LYS A 227 -12.44 21.05 -16.29
C LYS A 227 -12.75 19.55 -16.18
N ARG A 228 -12.17 18.75 -17.09
CA ARG A 228 -12.24 17.28 -17.05
C ARG A 228 -11.89 16.70 -15.69
N LEU A 229 -10.76 17.09 -15.07
CA LEU A 229 -10.35 16.52 -13.79
C LEU A 229 -11.32 16.87 -12.64
N ARG A 230 -11.92 18.06 -12.67
CA ARG A 230 -12.90 18.49 -11.66
C ARG A 230 -14.24 17.78 -11.79
N GLU A 231 -14.60 17.40 -13.00
CA GLU A 231 -15.82 16.64 -13.30
C GLU A 231 -15.69 15.16 -12.95
N LEU A 232 -14.50 14.68 -12.53
CA LEU A 232 -14.29 13.28 -12.16
C LEU A 232 -14.74 12.91 -10.75
N TYR A 233 -15.21 13.85 -9.94
CA TYR A 233 -15.95 13.51 -8.73
C TYR A 233 -17.01 14.55 -8.48
N ASP A 234 -18.17 14.07 -8.04
CA ASP A 234 -19.29 14.95 -7.76
C ASP A 234 -19.22 15.41 -6.30
N SER A 235 -18.68 16.61 -6.10
CA SER A 235 -18.69 17.26 -4.79
C SER A 235 -20.13 17.51 -4.28
N TYR A 236 -21.09 17.67 -5.19
CA TYR A 236 -22.49 17.95 -4.85
C TYR A 236 -23.22 16.71 -4.34
N ALA A 237 -22.91 15.52 -4.87
CA ALA A 237 -23.49 14.27 -4.37
C ALA A 237 -23.20 14.05 -2.86
N LYS A 238 -22.00 14.44 -2.40
CA LYS A 238 -21.63 14.37 -0.98
C LYS A 238 -22.39 15.38 -0.13
N ILE A 239 -22.67 16.58 -0.66
CA ILE A 239 -23.51 17.59 0.00
C ILE A 239 -24.94 17.09 0.12
N GLU A 240 -25.50 16.52 -0.95
CA GLU A 240 -26.85 15.99 -0.97
C GLU A 240 -27.03 14.83 0.02
N GLN A 241 -26.01 13.98 0.18
CA GLN A 241 -26.01 12.91 1.18
C GLN A 241 -25.94 13.45 2.62
N MET A 242 -25.08 14.43 2.89
CA MET A 242 -25.01 15.09 4.20
C MET A 242 -26.32 15.81 4.55
N THR A 243 -27.00 16.41 3.57
CA THR A 243 -28.32 17.02 3.77
C THR A 243 -29.37 15.97 4.11
N LYS A 244 -29.40 14.82 3.41
CA LYS A 244 -30.32 13.72 3.72
C LYS A 244 -30.12 13.12 5.12
N GLU A 245 -28.87 13.01 5.59
CA GLU A 245 -28.55 12.52 6.94
C GLU A 245 -28.93 13.51 8.05
N LEU A 246 -29.00 14.81 7.76
CA LEU A 246 -29.47 15.83 8.70
C LEU A 246 -30.99 15.92 8.77
N GLU A 247 -31.69 15.44 7.75
CA GLU A 247 -33.15 15.42 7.66
C GLU A 247 -33.77 14.11 8.18
N SER A 248 -32.95 13.10 8.49
CA SER A 248 -33.34 11.79 9.05
C SER A 248 -33.11 11.69 10.56
#